data_AF-A0A2E8KDB6-F1
#
_entry.id   AF-A0A2E8KDB6-F1
#
_cell.length_a   1.000
_cell.length_b   1.000
_cell.length_c   1.000
_cell.angle_alpha   90.00
_cell.angle_beta   90.00
_cell.angle_gamma   90.00
#
_symmetry.space_group_name_H-M   'P 1'
#
loop_
_entity.id
_entity.type
_entity.pdbx_description
1 polymer ?
#
loop_
_entity_poly.entity_id
_entity_poly.type
_entity_poly.pdbx_seq_one_letter_code
_entity_poly.pdbx_strand_id
1 'polypeptide(L)'
;MKRSAFLLVVALLVGGNSTAGAADSFSEAMTSGSAHVIFMYRLENVDQDKMSKDATASTLKTRINFKSDSFNGFSVFAEMDDVSNIGDDDFNSLANGKAGQYPVIADPDGTNLNQFYFDYKTDNVLFRLGRQRILLDNQRYVGGVGWRQNEQTYDAAKFVLTGLANNVITYAYIDNVSRIFGPDNSSV
;
A
#
# COMPACT_ATOMS: atom_id res chain seq x y z
N MET A 1 -29.44 18.34 -1.40
CA MET A 1 -28.25 17.96 -0.64
C MET A 1 -28.48 16.55 -0.11
N LYS A 2 -28.38 15.56 -0.99
CA LYS A 2 -28.19 14.17 -0.59
C LYS A 2 -26.79 13.79 -1.05
N ARG A 3 -25.96 13.38 -0.11
CA ARG A 3 -24.67 12.75 -0.35
C ARG A 3 -24.66 11.55 0.58
N SER A 4 -24.90 10.38 0.01
CA SER A 4 -24.87 9.12 0.75
C SER A 4 -23.76 8.27 0.17
N ALA A 5 -22.90 7.77 1.04
CA ALA A 5 -21.87 6.81 0.68
C ALA A 5 -21.96 5.64 1.66
N PHE A 6 -22.00 4.42 1.12
CA PHE A 6 -21.96 3.19 1.91
C PHE A 6 -20.72 2.40 1.52
N LEU A 7 -19.99 1.92 2.52
CA LEU A 7 -18.74 1.19 2.36
C LEU A 7 -18.75 -0.08 3.22
N LEU A 8 -18.52 -1.22 2.58
CA LEU A 8 -18.24 -2.49 3.24
C LEU A 8 -16.84 -2.98 2.81
N VAL A 9 -15.99 -3.30 3.79
CA VAL A 9 -14.64 -3.84 3.58
C VAL A 9 -14.53 -5.16 4.34
N VAL A 10 -14.04 -6.21 3.68
CA VAL A 10 -13.69 -7.48 4.31
C VAL A 10 -12.26 -7.81 3.91
N ALA A 11 -11.38 -7.99 4.90
CA ALA A 11 -9.99 -8.37 4.70
C ALA A 11 -9.69 -9.71 5.37
N LEU A 12 -9.09 -10.63 4.62
CA LEU A 12 -8.58 -11.90 5.13
C LEU A 12 -7.06 -11.93 4.91
N LEU A 13 -6.31 -12.15 6.00
CA LEU A 13 -4.86 -12.31 5.99
C LEU A 13 -4.52 -13.78 6.29
N VAL A 14 -3.72 -14.41 5.42
CA VAL A 14 -3.16 -15.73 5.63
C VAL A 14 -1.64 -15.60 5.65
N GLY A 15 -0.97 -16.17 6.66
CA GLY A 15 0.48 -16.05 6.81
C GLY A 15 1.11 -17.29 7.44
N GLY A 16 2.36 -17.56 7.07
CA GLY A 16 3.24 -18.50 7.78
C GLY A 16 4.04 -17.78 8.86
N ASN A 17 4.20 -18.40 10.02
CA ASN A 17 5.03 -17.86 11.09
C ASN A 17 6.51 -18.21 10.86
N SER A 18 7.37 -17.21 11.00
CA SER A 18 8.83 -17.37 11.05
C SER A 18 9.31 -17.33 12.51
N THR A 19 10.40 -18.04 12.80
CA THR A 19 11.07 -17.99 14.11
C THR A 19 11.80 -16.67 14.29
N ALA A 20 11.60 -16.03 15.44
CA ALA A 20 12.25 -14.76 15.77
C ALA A 20 13.72 -14.99 16.19
N GLY A 21 14.65 -14.89 15.25
CA GLY A 21 16.10 -14.89 15.50
C GLY A 21 16.84 -14.32 14.31
N ALA A 22 17.94 -13.60 14.52
CA ALA A 22 18.78 -13.20 13.39
C ALA A 22 19.32 -14.46 12.71
N ALA A 23 19.20 -14.53 11.38
CA ALA A 23 19.72 -15.66 10.61
C ALA A 23 21.25 -15.69 10.65
N ASP A 24 21.85 -16.88 10.61
CA ASP A 24 23.31 -17.06 10.61
C ASP A 24 23.91 -16.94 9.19
N SER A 25 23.06 -16.98 8.16
CA SER A 25 23.48 -16.83 6.77
C SER A 25 22.42 -16.12 5.91
N PHE A 26 22.85 -15.60 4.76
CA PHE A 26 21.93 -15.04 3.76
C PHE A 26 20.90 -16.07 3.27
N SER A 27 21.33 -17.32 3.04
CA SER A 27 20.41 -18.38 2.60
C SER A 27 19.34 -18.63 3.63
N GLU A 28 19.72 -18.72 4.90
CA GLU A 28 18.79 -18.92 6.01
C GLU A 28 17.83 -17.73 6.14
N ALA A 29 18.32 -16.49 6.03
CA ALA A 29 17.46 -15.30 6.08
C ALA A 29 16.38 -15.31 4.99
N MET A 30 16.71 -15.84 3.81
CA MET A 30 15.76 -15.94 2.71
C MET A 30 14.76 -17.10 2.92
N THR A 31 15.19 -18.24 3.46
CA THR A 31 14.30 -19.39 3.68
C THR A 31 13.43 -19.28 4.92
N SER A 32 13.91 -18.56 5.94
CA SER A 32 13.22 -18.32 7.21
C SER A 32 12.33 -17.07 7.16
N GLY A 33 12.28 -16.35 6.03
CA GLY A 33 11.44 -15.18 5.85
C GLY A 33 9.94 -15.47 5.98
N SER A 34 9.15 -14.41 6.19
CA SER A 34 7.70 -14.49 6.33
C SER A 34 7.02 -14.10 5.02
N ALA A 35 5.99 -14.85 4.64
CA ALA A 35 5.15 -14.54 3.49
C ALA A 35 3.69 -14.39 3.90
N HIS A 36 3.00 -13.44 3.26
CA HIS A 36 1.58 -13.21 3.50
C HIS A 36 0.81 -13.08 2.20
N VAL A 37 -0.43 -13.54 2.24
CA VAL A 37 -1.44 -13.30 1.21
C VAL A 37 -2.63 -12.61 1.86
N ILE A 38 -3.10 -11.53 1.23
CA ILE A 38 -4.27 -10.76 1.67
C ILE A 38 -5.27 -10.72 0.52
N PHE A 39 -6.53 -10.97 0.86
CA PHE A 39 -7.67 -10.67 0.01
C PHE A 39 -8.49 -9.58 0.68
N MET A 40 -8.68 -8.44 0.00
CA MET A 40 -9.47 -7.33 0.50
C MET A 40 -10.58 -7.00 -0.49
N TYR A 41 -11.77 -7.54 -0.20
CA TYR A 41 -12.97 -7.20 -0.95
C TYR A 41 -13.55 -5.89 -0.42
N ARG A 42 -13.98 -5.03 -1.34
CA ARG A 42 -14.62 -3.77 -1.03
C ARG A 42 -15.81 -3.51 -1.94
N LEU A 43 -16.94 -3.20 -1.31
CA LEU A 43 -18.12 -2.68 -1.98
C LEU A 43 -18.32 -1.22 -1.55
N GLU A 44 -18.31 -0.30 -2.50
CA GLU A 44 -18.56 1.12 -2.28
C GLU A 44 -19.69 1.60 -3.19
N ASN A 45 -20.68 2.27 -2.61
CA ASN A 45 -21.74 2.94 -3.35
C ASN A 45 -21.73 4.44 -3.05
N VAL A 46 -21.88 5.27 -4.08
CA VAL A 46 -21.91 6.73 -3.98
C VAL A 46 -23.06 7.28 -4.81
N ASP A 47 -23.93 8.03 -4.15
CA ASP A 47 -24.92 8.91 -4.78
C ASP A 47 -24.43 10.36 -4.63
N GLN A 48 -24.31 11.06 -5.76
CA GLN A 48 -23.83 12.45 -5.80
C GLN A 48 -24.76 13.34 -6.62
N ASP A 49 -25.24 14.41 -5.97
CA ASP A 49 -25.94 15.52 -6.64
C ASP A 49 -25.20 15.96 -7.93
N LYS A 50 -25.96 16.11 -9.03
CA LYS A 50 -25.49 16.52 -10.37
C LYS A 50 -24.70 15.48 -11.18
N MET A 51 -24.63 14.23 -10.73
CA MET A 51 -24.19 13.12 -11.57
C MET A 51 -25.39 12.48 -12.28
N SER A 52 -25.18 11.96 -13.49
CA SER A 52 -26.25 11.32 -14.26
C SER A 52 -26.61 9.92 -13.78
N LYS A 53 -25.70 9.28 -13.02
CA LYS A 53 -25.82 7.91 -12.53
C LYS A 53 -25.21 7.80 -11.13
N ASP A 54 -25.66 6.82 -10.35
CA ASP A 54 -25.04 6.44 -9.08
C ASP A 54 -23.82 5.56 -9.35
N ALA A 55 -22.82 5.64 -8.46
CA ALA A 55 -21.64 4.79 -8.57
C ALA A 55 -21.76 3.56 -7.66
N THR A 56 -21.43 2.39 -8.19
CA THR A 56 -21.20 1.16 -7.39
C THR A 56 -19.88 0.53 -7.85
N ALA A 57 -18.93 0.41 -6.92
CA ALA A 57 -17.66 -0.26 -7.13
C ALA A 57 -17.59 -1.52 -6.28
N SER A 58 -17.47 -2.67 -6.93
CA SER A 58 -17.28 -3.98 -6.32
C SER A 58 -15.87 -4.44 -6.66
N THR A 59 -14.93 -4.33 -5.74
CA THR A 59 -13.49 -4.50 -6.03
C THR A 59 -12.86 -5.53 -5.11
N LEU A 60 -11.86 -6.23 -5.62
CA LEU A 60 -11.03 -7.15 -4.85
C LEU A 60 -9.57 -6.79 -5.05
N LYS A 61 -8.88 -6.48 -3.95
CA LYS A 61 -7.41 -6.48 -3.93
C LYS A 61 -6.90 -7.83 -3.48
N THR A 62 -6.05 -8.43 -4.30
CA THR A 62 -5.17 -9.53 -3.90
C THR A 62 -3.78 -8.95 -3.67
N ARG A 63 -3.19 -9.20 -2.49
CA ARG A 63 -1.85 -8.76 -2.15
C ARG A 63 -1.02 -9.94 -1.71
N ILE A 64 0.17 -10.07 -2.26
CA ILE A 64 1.17 -11.02 -1.81
C ILE A 64 2.41 -10.27 -1.37
N ASN A 65 3.03 -10.70 -0.28
CA ASN A 65 4.31 -10.16 0.14
C ASN A 65 5.23 -11.22 0.72
N PHE A 66 6.51 -10.86 0.74
CA PHE A 66 7.57 -11.61 1.37
C PHE A 66 8.53 -10.66 2.06
N LYS A 67 8.93 -11.01 3.27
CA LYS A 67 10.00 -10.34 4.03
C LYS A 67 11.04 -11.37 4.41
N SER A 68 12.31 -11.14 4.06
CA SER A 68 13.39 -11.98 4.59
C SER A 68 13.51 -11.78 6.11
N ASP A 69 14.09 -12.76 6.79
CA ASP A 69 14.60 -12.52 8.12
C ASP A 69 15.80 -11.57 8.09
N SER A 70 16.22 -11.10 9.27
CA SER A 70 17.37 -10.22 9.41
C SER A 70 18.68 -11.03 9.40
N PHE A 71 19.62 -10.63 8.52
CA PHE A 71 21.00 -11.13 8.51
C PHE A 71 21.97 -9.97 8.70
N ASN A 72 22.71 -9.94 9.81
CA ASN A 72 23.61 -8.84 10.17
C ASN A 72 22.95 -7.45 10.11
N GLY A 73 21.66 -7.37 10.48
CA GLY A 73 20.86 -6.15 10.43
C GLY A 73 20.24 -5.85 9.06
N PHE A 74 20.56 -6.61 8.01
CA PHE A 74 19.99 -6.44 6.68
C PHE A 74 18.74 -7.30 6.48
N SER A 75 17.74 -6.76 5.79
CA SER A 75 16.59 -7.53 5.30
C SER A 75 16.04 -6.95 4.00
N VAL A 76 15.28 -7.76 3.25
CA VAL A 76 14.60 -7.34 2.03
C VAL A 76 13.09 -7.57 2.17
N PHE A 77 12.30 -6.71 1.52
CA PHE A 77 10.86 -6.85 1.44
C PHE A 77 10.37 -6.62 0.02
N ALA A 78 9.40 -7.41 -0.42
CA ALA A 78 8.69 -7.24 -1.67
C ALA A 78 7.18 -7.43 -1.44
N GLU A 79 6.37 -6.59 -2.09
CA GLU A 79 4.91 -6.67 -2.03
C GLU A 79 4.31 -6.30 -3.39
N MET A 80 3.47 -7.19 -3.89
CA MET A 80 2.72 -7.01 -5.14
C MET A 80 1.23 -7.01 -4.85
N ASP A 81 0.53 -6.11 -5.53
CA ASP A 81 -0.92 -5.96 -5.46
C ASP A 81 -1.53 -6.20 -6.84
N ASP A 82 -2.72 -6.77 -6.85
CA ASP A 82 -3.61 -6.82 -7.99
C ASP A 82 -5.00 -6.35 -7.56
N VAL A 83 -5.51 -5.29 -8.20
CA VAL A 83 -6.86 -4.76 -7.99
C VAL A 83 -7.73 -5.16 -9.16
N SER A 84 -8.82 -5.85 -8.89
CA SER A 84 -9.79 -6.27 -9.91
C SER A 84 -11.19 -5.77 -9.57
N ASN A 85 -11.97 -5.48 -10.60
CA ASN A 85 -13.40 -5.25 -10.47
C ASN A 85 -14.16 -6.58 -10.57
N ILE A 86 -15.12 -6.79 -9.67
CA ILE A 86 -15.96 -7.96 -9.56
C ILE A 86 -17.39 -7.59 -9.98
N GLY A 87 -17.72 -7.85 -11.24
CA GLY A 87 -19.03 -7.56 -11.82
C GLY A 87 -19.02 -6.27 -12.64
N ASP A 88 -20.06 -5.46 -12.48
CA ASP A 88 -20.26 -4.26 -13.28
C ASP A 88 -19.34 -3.10 -12.83
N ASP A 89 -18.85 -2.35 -13.81
CA ASP A 89 -17.93 -1.24 -13.63
C ASP A 89 -18.65 0.11 -13.52
N ASP A 90 -19.72 0.17 -12.73
CA ASP A 90 -20.57 1.35 -12.64
C ASP A 90 -19.97 2.44 -11.73
N PHE A 91 -18.74 2.87 -11.98
CA PHE A 91 -18.11 3.99 -11.28
C PHE A 91 -17.03 4.65 -12.13
N ASN A 92 -16.61 5.86 -11.77
CA ASN A 92 -15.46 6.51 -12.41
C ASN A 92 -14.18 6.19 -11.62
N SER A 93 -13.33 5.33 -12.18
CA SER A 93 -12.04 4.93 -11.58
C SER A 93 -10.90 5.94 -11.82
N LEU A 94 -11.18 7.01 -12.56
CA LEU A 94 -10.22 7.95 -13.15
C LEU A 94 -9.38 7.37 -14.30
N ALA A 95 -9.49 6.06 -14.57
CA ALA A 95 -8.77 5.37 -15.65
C ALA A 95 -9.69 4.66 -16.66
N ASN A 96 -10.97 4.45 -16.35
CA ASN A 96 -11.91 3.65 -17.15
C ASN A 96 -12.80 4.45 -18.13
N GLY A 97 -12.50 5.75 -18.34
CA GLY A 97 -13.22 6.59 -19.30
C GLY A 97 -14.65 6.99 -18.88
N LYS A 98 -15.04 6.80 -17.62
CA LYS A 98 -16.40 7.10 -17.11
C LYS A 98 -16.55 8.49 -16.47
N ALA A 99 -15.58 9.36 -16.73
CA ALA A 99 -15.58 10.74 -16.25
C ALA A 99 -16.86 11.49 -16.67
N GLY A 100 -17.47 12.19 -15.71
CA GLY A 100 -18.67 13.01 -15.94
C GLY A 100 -19.99 12.23 -15.98
N GLN A 101 -19.97 10.89 -16.03
CA GLN A 101 -21.18 10.07 -16.00
C GLN A 101 -21.50 9.53 -14.60
N TYR A 102 -20.46 9.11 -13.88
CA TYR A 102 -20.54 8.48 -12.56
C TYR A 102 -19.72 9.27 -11.51
N PRO A 103 -20.11 9.24 -10.22
CA PRO A 103 -19.28 9.65 -9.11
C PRO A 103 -17.90 8.96 -9.11
N VAL A 104 -16.90 9.64 -8.53
CA VAL A 104 -15.51 9.15 -8.49
C VAL A 104 -15.33 8.15 -7.36
N ILE A 105 -14.91 6.94 -7.73
CA ILE A 105 -14.35 5.95 -6.81
C ILE A 105 -12.97 5.59 -7.39
N ALA A 106 -11.92 6.26 -6.90
CA ALA A 106 -10.56 6.23 -7.44
C ALA A 106 -9.82 4.91 -7.14
N ASP A 107 -10.35 3.82 -7.66
CA ASP A 107 -9.87 2.45 -7.47
C ASP A 107 -9.72 1.77 -8.82
N PRO A 108 -8.78 2.24 -9.65
CA PRO A 108 -8.53 1.63 -10.94
C PRO A 108 -7.93 0.23 -10.82
N ASP A 109 -8.24 -0.52 -11.85
CA ASP A 109 -7.52 -1.66 -12.42
C ASP A 109 -6.07 -1.89 -12.06
N GLY A 110 -5.68 -3.12 -11.73
CA GLY A 110 -4.45 -3.66 -12.28
C GLY A 110 -3.43 -4.15 -11.26
N THR A 111 -2.35 -4.71 -11.80
CA THR A 111 -1.25 -5.28 -11.04
C THR A 111 -0.12 -4.28 -10.88
N ASN A 112 0.37 -4.09 -9.65
CA ASN A 112 1.47 -3.17 -9.35
C ASN A 112 2.44 -3.73 -8.31
N LEU A 113 3.72 -3.39 -8.46
CA LEU A 113 4.71 -3.51 -7.40
C LEU A 113 4.47 -2.40 -6.38
N ASN A 114 3.85 -2.77 -5.26
CA ASN A 114 3.46 -1.82 -4.24
C ASN A 114 4.67 -1.37 -3.41
N GLN A 115 5.48 -2.32 -2.94
CA GLN A 115 6.71 -2.03 -2.19
C GLN A 115 7.83 -2.98 -2.59
N PHE A 116 9.04 -2.45 -2.63
CA PHE A 116 10.26 -3.23 -2.77
C PHE A 116 11.41 -2.43 -2.16
N TYR A 117 11.97 -2.91 -1.06
CA TYR A 117 13.01 -2.18 -0.35
C TYR A 117 14.00 -3.09 0.36
N PHE A 118 15.18 -2.53 0.62
CA PHE A 118 16.19 -3.08 1.51
C PHE A 118 16.22 -2.26 2.80
N ASP A 119 16.29 -2.96 3.92
CA ASP A 119 16.47 -2.38 5.25
C ASP A 119 17.86 -2.72 5.78
N TYR A 120 18.49 -1.75 6.45
CA TYR A 120 19.54 -1.97 7.43
C TYR A 120 19.08 -1.44 8.78
N LYS A 121 19.10 -2.28 9.81
CA LYS A 121 18.58 -1.96 11.14
C LYS A 121 19.57 -2.34 12.23
N THR A 122 19.77 -1.42 13.17
CA THR A 122 20.41 -1.64 14.48
C THR A 122 19.42 -1.33 15.59
N ASP A 123 19.87 -1.28 16.84
CA ASP A 123 19.00 -0.96 17.99
C ASP A 123 18.35 0.42 17.87
N ASN A 124 19.08 1.40 17.35
CA ASN A 124 18.66 2.81 17.33
C ASN A 124 18.51 3.40 15.92
N VAL A 125 18.86 2.64 14.87
CA VAL A 125 18.92 3.14 13.50
C VAL A 125 18.13 2.23 12.57
N LEU A 126 17.35 2.82 11.69
CA LEU A 126 16.80 2.17 10.51
C LEU A 126 17.16 3.00 9.27
N PHE A 127 17.85 2.37 8.33
CA PHE A 127 18.00 2.88 6.97
C PHE A 127 17.18 2.00 6.03
N ARG A 128 16.35 2.62 5.18
CA ARG A 128 15.54 1.94 4.17
C ARG A 128 15.77 2.57 2.80
N LEU A 129 16.07 1.74 1.81
CA LEU A 129 16.22 2.16 0.42
C LEU A 129 15.27 1.38 -0.49
N GLY A 130 14.48 2.11 -1.29
CA GLY A 130 13.57 1.54 -2.29
C GLY A 130 12.14 2.06 -2.14
N ARG A 131 11.22 1.40 -2.84
CA ARG A 131 9.78 1.72 -2.84
C ARG A 131 9.15 1.31 -1.52
N GLN A 132 8.57 2.26 -0.82
CA GLN A 132 8.09 2.07 0.55
C GLN A 132 6.88 2.95 0.88
N ARG A 133 6.18 2.59 1.94
CA ARG A 133 5.26 3.53 2.61
C ARG A 133 6.05 4.51 3.51
N ILE A 134 5.65 5.78 3.46
CA ILE A 134 6.10 6.83 4.39
C ILE A 134 4.85 7.45 5.01
N LEU A 135 4.63 7.19 6.30
CA LEU A 135 3.45 7.62 7.06
C LEU A 135 3.94 8.42 8.27
N LEU A 136 3.70 9.73 8.30
CA LEU A 136 4.19 10.65 9.34
C LEU A 136 3.03 11.39 10.00
N ASP A 137 3.12 11.58 11.32
CA ASP A 137 2.13 12.33 12.14
C ASP A 137 0.67 11.93 11.84
N ASN A 138 0.35 10.65 12.02
CA ASN A 138 -0.98 10.10 11.70
C ASN A 138 -1.43 10.38 10.25
N GLN A 139 -0.46 10.47 9.33
CA GLN A 139 -0.69 10.75 7.92
C GLN A 139 -1.25 12.15 7.63
N ARG A 140 -1.13 13.09 8.57
CA ARG A 140 -1.62 14.47 8.40
C ARG A 140 -0.87 15.23 7.31
N TYR A 141 0.43 14.98 7.17
CA TYR A 141 1.29 15.68 6.21
C TYR A 141 1.84 14.76 5.13
N VAL A 142 2.35 13.59 5.51
CA VAL A 142 2.90 12.59 4.59
C VAL A 142 2.23 11.25 4.91
N GLY A 143 1.56 10.67 3.93
CA GLY A 143 0.79 9.46 4.11
C GLY A 143 0.26 8.89 2.81
N GLY A 144 -0.72 8.01 2.91
CA GLY A 144 -1.48 7.50 1.77
C GLY A 144 -2.97 7.55 2.04
N VAL A 145 -3.77 7.05 1.09
CA VAL A 145 -5.22 6.94 1.27
C VAL A 145 -5.54 5.51 1.67
N GLY A 146 -5.44 5.21 2.97
CA GLY A 146 -5.51 3.83 3.49
C GLY A 146 -6.82 3.08 3.29
N TRP A 147 -7.89 3.75 2.85
CA TRP A 147 -9.17 3.10 2.52
C TRP A 147 -9.33 2.75 1.03
N ARG A 148 -8.41 3.22 0.17
CA ARG A 148 -8.39 2.89 -1.27
C ARG A 148 -7.79 1.50 -1.49
N GLN A 149 -8.15 0.86 -2.61
CA GLN A 149 -7.59 -0.43 -2.99
C GLN A 149 -6.11 -0.24 -3.36
N ASN A 150 -5.82 0.74 -4.21
CA ASN A 150 -4.45 1.18 -4.50
C ASN A 150 -3.90 2.08 -3.39
N GLU A 151 -2.60 2.01 -3.16
CA GLU A 151 -1.91 2.80 -2.14
C GLU A 151 -0.95 3.81 -2.74
N GLN A 152 -0.64 4.84 -1.95
CA GLN A 152 0.42 5.77 -2.29
C GLN A 152 1.74 5.28 -1.67
N THR A 153 2.76 5.15 -2.50
CA THR A 153 4.11 4.71 -2.11
C THR A 153 5.18 5.64 -2.68
N TYR A 154 6.37 5.55 -2.10
CA TYR A 154 7.47 6.49 -2.33
C TYR A 154 8.72 5.72 -2.67
N ASP A 155 9.36 6.08 -3.78
CA ASP A 155 10.71 5.63 -4.09
C ASP A 155 11.67 6.55 -3.36
N ALA A 156 12.29 6.04 -2.30
CA ALA A 156 12.96 6.89 -1.33
C ALA A 156 14.15 6.21 -0.62
N ALA A 157 15.06 7.06 -0.12
CA ALA A 157 16.00 6.72 0.93
C ALA A 157 15.51 7.33 2.25
N LYS A 158 15.26 6.50 3.26
CA LYS A 158 14.72 6.91 4.56
C LYS A 158 15.67 6.51 5.68
N PHE A 159 15.94 7.45 6.58
CA PHE A 159 16.70 7.25 7.80
C PHE A 159 15.82 7.57 9.01
N VAL A 160 15.79 6.66 9.98
CA VAL A 160 15.11 6.84 11.26
C VAL A 160 16.12 6.63 12.38
N LEU A 161 16.21 7.60 13.28
CA LEU A 161 17.03 7.55 14.47
C LEU A 161 16.12 7.59 15.70
N THR A 162 16.28 6.58 16.55
CA THR A 162 15.67 6.47 17.89
C THR A 162 16.76 6.54 18.96
N GLY A 163 16.40 6.30 20.23
CA GLY A 163 17.36 6.33 21.35
C GLY A 163 17.70 7.73 21.88
N LEU A 164 17.07 8.77 21.32
CA LEU A 164 17.20 10.16 21.78
C LEU A 164 16.08 10.49 22.78
N ALA A 165 16.25 10.16 24.05
CA ALA A 165 15.25 10.40 25.12
C ALA A 165 13.80 10.13 24.63
N ASN A 166 13.02 11.18 24.33
CA ASN A 166 11.63 11.10 23.87
C ASN A 166 11.41 11.51 22.40
N ASN A 167 12.45 11.41 21.56
CA ASN A 167 12.42 11.88 20.18
C ASN A 167 12.66 10.74 19.19
N VAL A 168 11.98 10.83 18.06
CA VAL A 168 12.25 10.02 16.87
C VAL A 168 12.54 10.99 15.72
N ILE A 169 13.73 10.93 15.16
CA ILE A 169 14.11 11.74 14.01
C ILE A 169 13.93 10.89 12.76
N THR A 170 13.10 11.37 11.82
CA THR A 170 12.93 10.74 10.51
C THR A 170 13.36 11.73 9.44
N TYR A 171 14.26 11.29 8.56
CA TYR A 171 14.67 12.00 7.36
C TYR A 171 14.42 11.11 6.15
N ALA A 172 13.81 11.65 5.10
CA ALA A 172 13.57 10.91 3.87
C ALA A 172 13.85 11.79 2.65
N TYR A 173 14.68 11.28 1.75
CA TYR A 173 14.83 11.82 0.40
C TYR A 173 13.92 11.02 -0.53
N ILE A 174 13.00 11.68 -1.20
CA ILE A 174 11.99 11.08 -2.07
C ILE A 174 12.34 11.44 -3.51
N ASP A 175 12.49 10.42 -4.35
CA ASP A 175 12.79 10.57 -5.78
C ASP A 175 11.51 10.54 -6.62
N ASN A 176 10.57 9.66 -6.28
CA ASN A 176 9.30 9.52 -6.99
C ASN A 176 8.13 9.20 -6.03
N VAL A 177 6.92 9.63 -6.41
CA VAL A 177 5.67 9.35 -5.69
C VAL A 177 4.72 8.56 -6.61
N SER A 178 4.48 7.29 -6.27
CA SER A 178 3.44 6.49 -6.91
C SER A 178 2.09 6.76 -6.25
N ARG A 179 1.15 7.34 -6.99
CA ARG A 179 -0.20 7.70 -6.50
C ARG A 179 -1.19 6.53 -6.57
N ILE A 180 -2.33 6.70 -5.91
CA ILE A 180 -3.45 5.73 -5.85
C ILE A 180 -4.17 5.49 -7.19
N PHE A 181 -3.75 6.12 -8.29
CA PHE A 181 -4.46 6.12 -9.57
C PHE A 181 -4.07 4.94 -10.49
N GLY A 182 -3.50 3.88 -9.92
CA GLY A 182 -3.13 2.67 -10.66
C GLY A 182 -1.88 2.86 -11.52
N PRO A 183 -1.29 1.75 -12.00
CA PRO A 183 0.02 1.76 -12.69
C PRO A 183 0.04 2.70 -13.90
N ASP A 184 -1.05 2.76 -14.66
CA ASP A 184 -1.13 3.51 -15.92
C ASP A 184 -1.21 5.04 -15.75
N ASN A 185 -1.44 5.53 -14.53
CA ASN A 185 -1.55 6.97 -14.22
C ASN A 185 -0.80 7.36 -12.92
N SER A 186 0.21 6.58 -12.53
CA SER A 186 0.77 6.62 -11.16
C SER A 186 1.92 7.61 -10.91
N SER A 187 2.63 8.12 -11.92
CA SER A 187 3.89 8.85 -11.73
C SER A 187 3.78 10.36 -11.95
N VAL A 188 4.29 11.13 -10.98
CA VAL A 188 4.62 12.57 -11.07
C VAL A 188 5.82 12.89 -10.19
#